data_AF-A0A4U9VHI4-F1
#
_entry.id   AF-A0A4U9VHI4-F1
#
_cell.length_a   1.000
_cell.length_b   1.000
_cell.length_c   1.000
_cell.angle_alpha   90.00
_cell.angle_beta   90.00
_cell.angle_gamma   90.00
#
_symmetry.space_group_name_H-M   'P 1'
#
loop_
_entity.id
_entity.type
_entity.pdbx_description
1 polymer ?
#
loop_
_entity_poly.entity_id
_entity_poly.type
_entity_poly.pdbx_seq_one_letter_code
_entity_poly.pdbx_strand_id
1 'polypeptide(L)' 'MMPDGKPKGAVVLLHGLTDTPYSLRHIADNYREYGYVAVGIRLPAHGTVPGR' A
#
# COMPACT_ATOMS: atom_id res chain seq x y z
N MET A 1 4.62 -5.19 -1.72
CA MET A 1 4.49 -6.62 -1.43
C MET A 1 4.42 -7.37 -2.75
N MET A 2 5.21 -8.43 -2.90
CA MET A 2 5.25 -9.21 -4.14
C MET A 2 4.37 -10.46 -4.00
N PRO A 3 3.61 -10.84 -5.05
CA PRO A 3 2.87 -12.09 -5.09
C PRO A 3 3.80 -13.29 -5.30
N ASP A 4 3.30 -14.48 -4.95
CA ASP A 4 4.01 -15.73 -5.21
C ASP A 4 3.76 -16.13 -6.67
N GLY A 5 4.69 -15.75 -7.56
CA GLY A 5 4.63 -16.01 -9.00
C GLY A 5 4.70 -14.75 -9.85
N LYS A 6 4.47 -14.90 -11.16
CA LYS A 6 4.54 -13.77 -12.10
C LYS A 6 3.42 -12.76 -11.79
N PRO A 7 3.73 -11.48 -11.53
CA PRO A 7 2.72 -10.46 -11.28
C PRO A 7 1.70 -10.33 -12.40
N LYS A 8 0.42 -10.27 -12.05
CA LYS A 8 -0.69 -9.95 -12.96
C LYS A 8 -0.80 -8.45 -13.24
N GLY A 9 -0.31 -7.62 -12.32
CA GLY A 9 -0.36 -6.17 -12.38
C GLY A 9 0.10 -5.54 -11.06
N ALA A 10 -0.07 -4.22 -10.94
CA ALA A 10 0.26 -3.46 -9.74
C ALA A 10 -0.97 -2.72 -9.19
N VAL A 11 -1.06 -2.63 -7.86
CA VAL A 11 -2.07 -1.87 -7.13
C VAL A 11 -1.34 -0.87 -6.23
N VAL A 12 -1.65 0.41 -6.38
CA VAL A 12 -1.12 1.48 -5.53
C VAL A 12 -2.17 1.85 -4.50
N LEU A 13 -1.81 1.73 -3.23
CA LEU A 13 -2.69 1.96 -2.09
C LEU A 13 -2.36 3.32 -1.47
N LEU A 14 -3.38 4.18 -1.41
CA LEU A 14 -3.35 5.53 -0.85
C LEU A 14 -4.04 5.51 0.51
N HIS A 15 -3.36 5.96 1.55
CA HIS A 15 -3.93 6.07 2.89
C HIS A 15 -4.53 7.47 3.13
N GLY A 16 -5.37 7.59 4.15
CA GLY A 16 -6.00 8.86 4.52
C GLY A 16 -5.07 9.83 5.26
N LEU A 17 -5.57 11.04 5.51
CA LEU A 17 -4.83 12.18 6.09
C LEU A 17 -4.14 11.85 7.43
N THR A 18 -4.85 11.19 8.33
CA THR A 18 -4.36 10.83 9.66
C THR A 18 -3.72 9.45 9.71
N ASP A 19 -3.72 8.75 8.58
CA ASP A 19 -3.35 7.35 8.52
C ASP A 19 -1.92 7.15 8.01
N THR A 20 -1.44 5.91 8.03
CA THR A 20 -0.12 5.52 7.51
C THR A 20 -0.26 4.38 6.51
N PRO A 21 0.79 4.10 5.69
CA PRO A 21 0.74 2.99 4.73
C PRO A 21 0.49 1.62 5.38
N TYR A 22 0.78 1.48 6.68
CA TYR A 22 0.64 0.22 7.42
C TYR A 22 -0.81 -0.16 7.68
N SER A 23 -1.72 0.79 7.80
CA SER A 23 -3.13 0.50 8.05
C SER A 23 -3.80 -0.20 6.87
N LEU A 24 -3.25 -0.05 5.67
CA LEU A 24 -3.69 -0.73 4.46
C LEU A 24 -3.02 -2.11 4.28
N ARG A 25 -2.26 -2.61 5.26
CA ARG A 25 -1.52 -3.88 5.14
C ARG A 25 -2.44 -5.05 4.82
N HIS A 26 -3.58 -5.16 5.51
CA HIS A 26 -4.55 -6.22 5.28
C HIS A 26 -5.13 -6.20 3.86
N ILE A 27 -5.33 -5.00 3.28
CA ILE A 27 -5.77 -4.85 1.88
C ILE A 27 -4.65 -5.24 0.92
N ALA A 28 -3.40 -4.85 1.21
CA ALA A 28 -2.23 -5.21 0.42
C ALA A 28 -2.01 -6.73 0.37
N ASP A 29 -2.21 -7.41 1.51
CA ASP A 29 -2.08 -8.86 1.64
C ASP A 29 -3.12 -9.57 0.75
N ASN A 30 -4.38 -9.13 0.74
CA ASN A 30 -5.41 -9.65 -0.17
C ASN A 30 -5.01 -9.51 -1.65
N TYR A 31 -4.55 -8.33 -2.07
CA TYR A 31 -4.13 -8.14 -3.47
C TYR A 31 -2.90 -8.97 -3.85
N ARG A 32 -1.98 -9.20 -2.90
CA ARG A 32 -0.88 -10.14 -3.10
C ARG A 32 -1.42 -11.55 -3.38
N GLU A 33 -2.35 -12.03 -2.58
CA GLU A 33 -2.95 -13.37 -2.75
C GLU A 33 -3.63 -13.52 -4.12
N TYR A 34 -4.21 -12.44 -4.64
CA TYR A 34 -4.77 -12.41 -6.00
C TYR A 34 -3.74 -12.33 -7.12
N GLY A 35 -2.45 -12.19 -6.81
CA GLY A 35 -1.34 -12.18 -7.78
C GLY A 35 -0.90 -10.79 -8.22
N TYR A 36 -1.22 -9.74 -7.46
CA TYR A 36 -0.81 -8.37 -7.75
C TYR A 36 0.37 -7.92 -6.89
N VAL A 37 1.18 -7.01 -7.43
CA VAL A 37 2.14 -6.25 -6.62
C VAL A 37 1.39 -5.13 -5.91
N ALA A 38 1.36 -5.16 -4.59
CA ALA A 38 0.75 -4.10 -3.79
C ALA A 38 1.82 -3.09 -3.33
N VAL A 39 1.61 -1.81 -3.61
CA VAL A 39 2.51 -0.71 -3.23
C VAL A 39 1.75 0.25 -2.32
N GLY A 40 2.07 0.26 -1.02
CA GLY A 40 1.59 1.28 -0.09
C GLY A 40 2.52 2.47 -0.11
N ILE A 41 2.06 3.61 -0.62
CA ILE A 41 2.86 4.84 -0.66
C ILE A 41 2.62 5.68 0.58
N ARG A 42 3.68 6.33 1.06
CA ARG A 42 3.58 7.31 2.14
C ARG A 42 3.35 8.69 1.55
N LEU A 43 2.21 9.29 1.88
CA LEU A 43 1.87 10.63 1.43
C LEU A 43 2.60 11.70 2.29
N PRO A 44 3.17 12.76 1.68
CA PRO A 44 3.69 13.91 2.41
C PRO A 44 2.60 14.58 3.25
N ALA A 45 2.97 15.15 4.40
CA ALA A 45 2.02 15.81 5.30
C ALA A 45 0.87 14.92 5.83
N HIS A 46 1.00 13.60 5.76
CA HIS A 46 0.00 12.65 6.26
C HIS A 46 0.58 11.78 7.40
N GLY A 47 -0.31 11.32 8.28
CA GLY A 47 0.06 10.53 9.46
C GLY A 47 0.95 11.33 10.42
N THR A 48 2.05 10.73 10.89
CA THR A 48 3.01 11.38 11.81
C THR A 48 4.14 12.12 11.09
N VAL A 49 4.07 12.31 9.77
CA VAL A 49 5.12 12.98 9.00
C VAL A 49 4.76 14.45 8.77
N PRO A 50 5.62 15.41 9.17
CA PRO A 50 5.39 16.82 8.92
C PRO A 50 5.30 17.15 7.43
N GLY A 51 4.38 18.02 7.05
CA GLY A 51 4.30 18.56 5.69
C GLY A 51 5.47 19.49 5.41
N ARG A 52 6.09 19.31 4.25
CA ARG A 52 7.10 20.23 3.72
C ARG A 52 6.76 20.57 2.28
#